data_AF-A0A897MUB9-F1
#
_entry.id   AF-A0A897MUB9-F1
#
_cell.length_a   1.000
_cell.length_b   1.000
_cell.length_c   1.000
_cell.angle_alpha   90.00
_cell.angle_beta   90.00
_cell.angle_gamma   90.00
#
_symmetry.space_group_name_H-M   'P 1'
#
loop_
_entity.id
_entity.type
_entity.pdbx_description
1 polymer ?
#
loop_
_entity_poly.entity_id
_entity_poly.type
_entity_poly.pdbx_seq_one_letter_code
_entity_poly.pdbx_strand_id
1 'polypeptide(L)'
;MSLRSNPLDELSIPDGTTVEEHDLVTDGDVVIGGRSTIEFGVRGRNVLAGEGVEFGGDIEAEADCRLDMWCDVAGNVLVGRDAYLGERVHVGGQLMVSGDLDIGDDVDIEEGFEANGWIVIRNPMPTIVFLFIYLSQLLRIGEEEAAEELFGQFAESEDPESEPLLIPRNATVSDDAWRVSTPARIGDGCRLHGNVRAESIVVGEDNNIFGSLRAREDILIGSGTRIHGDVTTRNGTVAIADDARVLGDVSCGDLELESGATVDGSMRASGQVELKQDVSREQE
;
A
#
# COMPACT_ATOMS: atom_id res chain seq x y z
N MET A 1 -11.48 4.27 25.08
CA MET A 1 -12.29 3.88 23.90
C MET A 1 -11.29 3.39 22.88
N SER A 2 -11.36 2.13 22.44
CA SER A 2 -10.58 1.72 21.29
C SER A 2 -11.30 2.24 20.05
N LEU A 3 -10.74 3.28 19.44
CA LEU A 3 -10.98 3.54 18.03
C LEU A 3 -10.24 2.39 17.32
N ARG A 4 -10.98 1.33 16.97
CA ARG A 4 -10.49 0.41 15.94
C ARG A 4 -10.27 1.29 14.70
N SER A 5 -9.01 1.47 14.30
CA SER A 5 -8.71 1.97 12.97
C SER A 5 -9.50 1.10 12.00
N ASN A 6 -10.26 1.74 11.12
CA ASN A 6 -10.82 1.03 9.99
C ASN A 6 -9.62 0.62 9.14
N PRO A 7 -9.34 -0.67 8.91
CA PRO A 7 -8.08 -1.08 8.29
C PRO A 7 -7.91 -0.60 6.85
N LEU A 8 -9.01 -0.21 6.20
CA LEU A 8 -9.02 0.44 4.88
C LEU A 8 -8.71 1.96 4.93
N ASP A 9 -8.49 2.51 6.14
CA ASP A 9 -8.08 3.89 6.41
C ASP A 9 -6.63 3.94 6.97
N GLU A 10 -5.75 3.07 6.48
CA GLU A 10 -4.29 3.08 6.68
C GLU A 10 -3.59 2.78 5.33
N LEU A 11 -2.38 3.28 5.13
CA LEU A 11 -1.48 2.81 4.06
C LEU A 11 -0.71 1.61 4.59
N SER A 12 -0.95 0.42 4.06
CA SER A 12 -0.17 -0.78 4.43
C SER A 12 0.62 -1.27 3.23
N ILE A 13 1.95 -1.21 3.32
CA ILE A 13 2.88 -1.75 2.33
C ILE A 13 3.43 -3.07 2.88
N PRO A 14 3.08 -4.24 2.30
CA PRO A 14 3.50 -5.54 2.81
C PRO A 14 4.96 -5.85 2.51
N ASP A 15 5.50 -6.85 3.20
CA ASP A 15 6.89 -7.31 3.11
C ASP A 15 7.36 -7.53 1.66
N GLY A 16 8.64 -7.24 1.42
CA GLY A 16 9.27 -7.44 0.11
C GLY A 16 8.78 -6.52 -1.02
N THR A 17 7.77 -5.67 -0.79
CA THR A 17 7.25 -4.74 -1.80
C THR A 17 8.37 -3.88 -2.38
N THR A 18 8.44 -3.85 -3.71
CA THR A 18 9.44 -3.10 -4.46
C THR A 18 8.76 -2.02 -5.29
N VAL A 19 9.25 -0.80 -5.17
CA VAL A 19 8.82 0.36 -5.96
C VAL A 19 10.02 0.81 -6.76
N GLU A 20 9.96 0.61 -8.08
CA GLU A 20 10.95 1.09 -9.03
C GLU A 20 10.58 2.51 -9.52
N GLU A 21 11.30 3.05 -10.50
CA GLU A 21 11.04 4.42 -11.01
C GLU A 21 9.69 4.52 -11.74
N HIS A 22 9.12 3.40 -12.19
CA HIS A 22 7.89 3.35 -13.00
C HIS A 22 6.85 2.38 -12.47
N ASP A 23 7.23 1.35 -11.71
CA ASP A 23 6.32 0.27 -11.31
C ASP A 23 6.34 0.04 -9.80
N LEU A 24 5.15 -0.17 -9.26
CA LEU A 24 4.91 -0.70 -7.94
C LEU A 24 4.68 -2.21 -8.07
N VAL A 25 5.44 -3.02 -7.33
CA VAL A 25 5.43 -4.49 -7.45
C VAL A 25 5.33 -5.12 -6.06
N THR A 26 4.34 -5.99 -5.88
CA THR A 26 4.17 -6.84 -4.68
C THR A 26 3.72 -8.24 -5.09
N ASP A 27 4.05 -9.27 -4.31
CA ASP A 27 3.57 -10.64 -4.53
C ASP A 27 2.10 -10.82 -4.11
N GLY A 28 1.60 -9.93 -3.24
CA GLY A 28 0.26 -9.96 -2.68
C GLY A 28 -0.82 -9.34 -3.57
N ASP A 29 -2.02 -9.23 -2.99
CA ASP A 29 -3.14 -8.51 -3.61
C ASP A 29 -2.98 -6.99 -3.41
N VAL A 30 -3.34 -6.19 -4.42
CA VAL A 30 -3.29 -4.73 -4.37
C VAL A 30 -4.70 -4.16 -4.28
N VAL A 31 -4.99 -3.43 -3.21
CA VAL A 31 -6.30 -2.79 -2.98
C VAL A 31 -6.10 -1.28 -2.90
N ILE A 32 -6.74 -0.55 -3.82
CA ILE A 32 -6.60 0.90 -3.95
C ILE A 32 -7.93 1.57 -3.62
N GLY A 33 -7.95 2.33 -2.53
CA GLY A 33 -9.06 3.15 -2.14
C GLY A 33 -9.36 4.22 -3.19
N GLY A 34 -10.65 4.43 -3.49
CA GLY A 34 -11.09 5.38 -4.50
C GLY A 34 -10.61 6.82 -4.29
N ARG A 35 -10.58 7.59 -5.40
CA ARG A 35 -10.07 8.97 -5.52
C ARG A 35 -8.58 9.12 -5.27
N SER A 36 -7.82 8.08 -5.54
CA SER A 36 -6.37 8.07 -5.41
C SER A 36 -5.70 8.18 -6.77
N THR A 37 -4.54 8.83 -6.82
CA THR A 37 -3.71 8.94 -8.03
C THR A 37 -2.43 8.17 -7.80
N ILE A 38 -2.17 7.18 -8.65
CA ILE A 38 -0.96 6.36 -8.67
C ILE A 38 -0.20 6.75 -9.94
N GLU A 39 0.95 7.41 -9.84
CA GLU A 39 1.72 7.85 -11.03
C GLU A 39 2.58 6.71 -11.62
N PHE A 40 2.55 5.52 -11.00
CA PHE A 40 3.22 4.29 -11.43
C PHE A 40 2.29 3.34 -12.20
N GLY A 41 2.89 2.35 -12.87
CA GLY A 41 2.26 1.06 -13.10
C GLY A 41 2.12 0.25 -11.81
N VAL A 42 1.22 -0.72 -11.79
CA VAL A 42 0.88 -1.52 -10.61
C VAL A 42 0.87 -3.00 -10.99
N ARG A 43 1.71 -3.78 -10.33
CA ARG A 43 1.80 -5.23 -10.46
C ARG A 43 1.52 -5.93 -9.14
N GLY A 44 0.66 -6.94 -9.19
CA GLY A 44 0.40 -7.84 -8.08
C GLY A 44 -0.45 -9.04 -8.46
N ARG A 45 -0.86 -9.82 -7.46
CA ARG A 45 -1.67 -11.02 -7.65
C ARG A 45 -3.08 -10.66 -8.12
N ASN A 46 -3.93 -10.11 -7.25
CA ASN A 46 -5.18 -9.46 -7.66
C ASN A 46 -5.03 -7.95 -7.60
N VAL A 47 -5.66 -7.19 -8.51
CA VAL A 47 -5.70 -5.72 -8.46
C VAL A 47 -7.14 -5.24 -8.32
N LEU A 48 -7.45 -4.55 -7.22
CA LEU A 48 -8.77 -4.04 -6.88
C LEU A 48 -8.73 -2.52 -6.73
N ALA A 49 -9.16 -1.79 -7.75
CA ALA A 49 -9.27 -0.33 -7.73
C ALA A 49 -10.69 0.13 -7.37
N GLY A 50 -10.78 1.07 -6.42
CA GLY A 50 -12.02 1.68 -6.00
C GLY A 50 -12.52 2.80 -6.93
N GLU A 51 -13.52 3.55 -6.45
CA GLU A 51 -14.19 4.60 -7.21
C GLU A 51 -13.23 5.75 -7.62
N GLY A 52 -12.94 5.91 -8.91
CA GLY A 52 -12.23 7.08 -9.45
C GLY A 52 -10.74 7.08 -9.14
N VAL A 53 -10.02 6.02 -9.50
CA VAL A 53 -8.56 5.92 -9.36
C VAL A 53 -7.88 6.23 -10.69
N GLU A 54 -6.78 6.98 -10.64
CA GLU A 54 -5.94 7.30 -11.81
C GLU A 54 -4.62 6.52 -11.73
N PHE A 55 -4.17 5.95 -12.85
CA PHE A 55 -2.93 5.17 -12.98
C PHE A 55 -2.04 5.73 -14.10
N GLY A 56 -0.78 6.02 -13.78
CA GLY A 56 0.22 6.59 -14.70
C GLY A 56 0.94 5.58 -15.59
N GLY A 57 0.79 4.27 -15.33
CA GLY A 57 1.42 3.20 -16.09
C GLY A 57 0.49 2.01 -16.37
N ASP A 58 1.09 0.85 -16.59
CA ASP A 58 0.40 -0.41 -16.85
C ASP A 58 -0.20 -1.02 -15.57
N ILE A 59 -1.26 -1.83 -15.69
CA ILE A 59 -1.77 -2.68 -14.61
C ILE A 59 -1.52 -4.14 -14.98
N GLU A 60 -0.74 -4.85 -14.16
CA GLU A 60 -0.48 -6.29 -14.29
C GLU A 60 -1.06 -7.06 -13.10
N ALA A 61 -2.15 -7.80 -13.34
CA ALA A 61 -2.73 -8.72 -12.36
C ALA A 61 -2.42 -10.18 -12.77
N GLU A 62 -1.68 -10.92 -11.94
CA GLU A 62 -1.40 -12.35 -12.21
C GLU A 62 -2.66 -13.23 -12.10
N ALA A 63 -3.61 -12.78 -11.29
CA ALA A 63 -4.92 -13.37 -11.07
C ALA A 63 -6.02 -12.45 -11.62
N ASP A 64 -6.90 -11.92 -10.77
CA ASP A 64 -8.08 -11.17 -11.20
C ASP A 64 -7.86 -9.65 -11.11
N CYS A 65 -8.42 -8.90 -12.07
CA CYS A 65 -8.39 -7.45 -12.05
C CYS A 65 -9.80 -6.88 -11.94
N ARG A 66 -10.00 -5.89 -11.08
CA ARG A 66 -11.29 -5.26 -10.83
C ARG A 66 -11.14 -3.74 -10.71
N LEU A 67 -11.59 -3.02 -11.73
CA LEU A 67 -11.54 -1.55 -11.78
C LEU A 67 -12.96 -1.00 -11.74
N ASP A 68 -13.22 -0.08 -10.81
CA ASP A 68 -14.56 0.43 -10.50
C ASP A 68 -14.75 1.90 -10.92
N MET A 69 -16.00 2.36 -10.89
CA MET A 69 -16.51 3.67 -11.33
C MET A 69 -15.60 4.87 -10.89
N TRP A 70 -14.77 5.57 -11.66
CA TRP A 70 -14.48 5.63 -13.09
C TRP A 70 -12.94 5.73 -13.19
N CYS A 71 -12.24 4.63 -13.50
CA CYS A 71 -10.77 4.61 -13.48
C CYS A 71 -10.16 5.11 -14.80
N ASP A 72 -9.00 5.78 -14.73
CA ASP A 72 -8.18 6.14 -15.89
C ASP A 72 -6.83 5.42 -15.81
N VAL A 73 -6.49 4.61 -16.81
CA VAL A 73 -5.23 3.86 -16.91
C VAL A 73 -4.48 4.34 -18.13
N ALA A 74 -3.34 5.01 -17.93
CA ALA A 74 -2.54 5.53 -19.03
C ALA A 74 -1.88 4.43 -19.87
N GLY A 75 -1.59 3.27 -19.26
CA GLY A 75 -1.00 2.11 -19.92
C GLY A 75 -2.00 1.02 -20.31
N ASN A 76 -1.48 -0.20 -20.40
CA ASN A 76 -2.17 -1.44 -20.68
C ASN A 76 -2.81 -2.02 -19.41
N VAL A 77 -3.77 -2.93 -19.57
CA VAL A 77 -4.32 -3.74 -18.47
C VAL A 77 -4.15 -5.21 -18.85
N LEU A 78 -3.25 -5.91 -18.16
CA LEU A 78 -2.88 -7.30 -18.40
C LEU A 78 -3.38 -8.17 -17.23
N VAL A 79 -4.22 -9.17 -17.53
CA VAL A 79 -4.94 -9.97 -16.53
C VAL A 79 -4.76 -11.46 -16.79
N GLY A 80 -4.15 -12.16 -15.83
CA GLY A 80 -3.83 -13.60 -15.91
C GLY A 80 -5.03 -14.53 -15.69
N ARG A 81 -6.13 -14.02 -15.13
CA ARG A 81 -7.44 -14.69 -15.04
C ARG A 81 -8.56 -13.73 -15.47
N ASP A 82 -9.50 -13.41 -14.58
CA ASP A 82 -10.76 -12.77 -14.92
C ASP A 82 -10.71 -11.25 -14.68
N ALA A 83 -11.32 -10.49 -15.59
CA ALA A 83 -11.36 -9.03 -15.53
C ALA A 83 -12.80 -8.51 -15.33
N TYR A 84 -12.94 -7.56 -14.41
CA TYR A 84 -14.21 -6.94 -14.03
C TYR A 84 -14.09 -5.42 -14.11
N LEU A 85 -14.48 -4.83 -15.24
CA LEU A 85 -14.37 -3.39 -15.51
C LEU A 85 -15.74 -2.71 -15.41
N GLY A 86 -15.90 -1.76 -14.48
CA GLY A 86 -17.13 -0.98 -14.29
C GLY A 86 -17.46 -0.02 -15.44
N GLU A 87 -18.55 0.75 -15.34
CA GLU A 87 -18.81 1.88 -16.25
C GLU A 87 -17.74 2.98 -16.10
N ARG A 88 -17.33 3.59 -17.23
CA ARG A 88 -16.37 4.70 -17.32
C ARG A 88 -14.97 4.37 -16.81
N VAL A 89 -14.49 3.17 -17.11
CA VAL A 89 -13.05 2.90 -17.16
C VAL A 89 -12.50 3.35 -18.52
N HIS A 90 -11.36 4.03 -18.51
CA HIS A 90 -10.57 4.39 -19.69
C HIS A 90 -9.23 3.67 -19.63
N VAL A 91 -8.80 3.07 -20.75
CA VAL A 91 -7.50 2.41 -20.90
C VAL A 91 -6.81 2.96 -22.14
N GLY A 92 -5.69 3.67 -21.94
CA GLY A 92 -4.89 4.27 -23.01
C GLY A 92 -4.09 3.26 -23.83
N GLY A 93 -3.81 2.08 -23.27
CA GLY A 93 -3.18 0.96 -23.96
C GLY A 93 -4.17 -0.14 -24.39
N GLN A 94 -3.69 -1.38 -24.33
CA GLN A 94 -4.46 -2.59 -24.66
C GLN A 94 -4.98 -3.27 -23.38
N LEU A 95 -6.17 -3.87 -23.46
CA LEU A 95 -6.69 -4.77 -22.43
C LEU A 95 -6.51 -6.23 -22.87
N MET A 96 -5.71 -7.01 -22.15
CA MET A 96 -5.51 -8.44 -22.40
C MET A 96 -5.96 -9.28 -21.21
N VAL A 97 -6.91 -10.19 -21.44
CA VAL A 97 -7.53 -11.00 -20.39
C VAL A 97 -7.41 -12.48 -20.73
N SER A 98 -6.79 -13.25 -19.84
CA SER A 98 -6.55 -14.69 -20.06
C SER A 98 -7.75 -15.57 -19.69
N GLY A 99 -8.69 -15.04 -18.89
CA GLY A 99 -9.97 -15.65 -18.53
C GLY A 99 -11.17 -14.90 -19.08
N ASP A 100 -12.24 -14.83 -18.28
CA ASP A 100 -13.50 -14.17 -18.62
C ASP A 100 -13.42 -12.63 -18.41
N LEU A 101 -14.19 -11.87 -19.20
CA LEU A 101 -14.24 -10.40 -19.14
C LEU A 101 -15.68 -9.92 -18.94
N ASP A 102 -15.99 -9.44 -17.74
CA ASP A 102 -17.20 -8.67 -17.42
C ASP A 102 -16.87 -7.18 -17.62
N ILE A 103 -17.48 -6.53 -18.62
CA ILE A 103 -17.16 -5.14 -19.02
C ILE A 103 -18.40 -4.25 -19.07
N GLY A 104 -18.30 -3.07 -18.44
CA GLY A 104 -19.37 -2.08 -18.38
C GLY A 104 -19.74 -1.44 -19.72
N ASP A 105 -20.92 -0.82 -19.76
CA ASP A 105 -21.52 -0.30 -21.00
C ASP A 105 -20.80 0.95 -21.56
N ASP A 106 -20.11 1.71 -20.69
CA ASP A 106 -19.39 2.97 -21.00
C ASP A 106 -17.87 2.82 -20.79
N VAL A 107 -17.22 1.74 -21.25
CA VAL A 107 -15.76 1.54 -21.17
C VAL A 107 -15.09 1.93 -22.49
N ASP A 108 -13.96 2.65 -22.43
CA ASP A 108 -13.16 3.05 -23.59
C ASP A 108 -11.74 2.49 -23.49
N ILE A 109 -11.21 1.98 -24.61
CA ILE A 109 -9.92 1.26 -24.69
C ILE A 109 -9.26 1.63 -26.02
N GLU A 110 -8.25 2.51 -25.98
CA GLU A 110 -7.73 3.17 -27.19
C GLU A 110 -7.12 2.19 -28.20
N GLU A 111 -6.34 1.21 -27.75
CA GLU A 111 -5.71 0.20 -28.62
C GLU A 111 -6.53 -1.10 -28.75
N GLY A 112 -7.70 -1.18 -28.10
CA GLY A 112 -8.61 -2.33 -28.14
C GLY A 112 -8.31 -3.43 -27.11
N PHE A 113 -9.11 -4.51 -27.16
CA PHE A 113 -9.06 -5.58 -26.16
C PHE A 113 -9.11 -7.00 -26.74
N GLU A 114 -8.50 -7.93 -26.02
CA GLU A 114 -8.55 -9.37 -26.28
C GLU A 114 -8.88 -10.13 -24.99
N ALA A 115 -9.82 -11.08 -25.05
CA ALA A 115 -10.15 -11.97 -23.95
C ALA A 115 -10.25 -13.42 -24.46
N ASN A 116 -9.59 -14.35 -23.76
CA ASN A 116 -9.60 -15.77 -24.13
C ASN A 116 -10.86 -16.51 -23.64
N GLY A 117 -11.53 -16.00 -22.61
CA GLY A 117 -12.78 -16.52 -22.05
C GLY A 117 -14.03 -15.87 -22.64
N TRP A 118 -15.11 -15.85 -21.85
CA TRP A 118 -16.38 -15.23 -22.20
C TRP A 118 -16.35 -13.72 -21.96
N ILE A 119 -16.74 -12.95 -22.97
CA ILE A 119 -16.98 -11.51 -22.84
C ILE A 119 -18.45 -11.27 -22.54
N VAL A 120 -18.76 -10.65 -21.40
CA VAL A 120 -20.11 -10.27 -21.00
C VAL A 120 -20.18 -8.75 -20.85
N ILE A 121 -20.91 -8.11 -21.74
CA ILE A 121 -21.17 -6.66 -21.67
C ILE A 121 -22.32 -6.42 -20.70
N ARG A 122 -21.98 -5.92 -19.51
CA ARG A 122 -22.84 -5.50 -18.41
C ARG A 122 -21.97 -4.75 -17.41
N ASN A 123 -22.48 -3.71 -16.75
CA ASN A 123 -21.75 -3.14 -15.61
C ASN A 123 -21.60 -4.21 -14.50
N PRO A 124 -20.37 -4.66 -14.15
CA PRO A 124 -20.18 -5.53 -12.99
C PRO A 124 -20.65 -4.81 -11.72
N MET A 125 -21.10 -5.58 -10.73
CA MET A 125 -21.46 -4.98 -9.44
C MET A 125 -20.25 -4.24 -8.85
N PRO A 126 -20.40 -3.01 -8.32
CA PRO A 126 -19.29 -2.30 -7.70
C PRO A 126 -18.61 -3.14 -6.61
N THR A 127 -17.29 -3.07 -6.51
CA THR A 127 -16.44 -3.94 -5.67
C THR A 127 -16.91 -3.98 -4.22
N ILE A 128 -17.23 -2.80 -3.67
CA ILE A 128 -17.73 -2.66 -2.29
C ILE A 128 -19.12 -3.29 -2.09
N VAL A 129 -19.97 -3.28 -3.11
CA VAL A 129 -21.31 -3.88 -3.07
C VAL A 129 -21.21 -5.40 -3.21
N PHE A 130 -20.31 -5.90 -4.07
CA PHE A 130 -20.00 -7.32 -4.18
C PHE A 130 -19.49 -7.87 -2.83
N LEU A 131 -18.48 -7.23 -2.23
CA LEU A 131 -17.92 -7.64 -0.93
C LEU A 131 -18.99 -7.62 0.18
N PHE A 132 -19.80 -6.56 0.24
CA PHE A 132 -20.90 -6.46 1.22
C PHE A 132 -21.95 -7.57 1.05
N ILE A 133 -22.35 -7.89 -0.19
CA ILE A 133 -23.30 -8.97 -0.47
C ILE A 133 -22.68 -10.32 -0.09
N TYR A 134 -21.42 -10.56 -0.43
CA TYR A 134 -20.71 -11.81 -0.14
C TYR A 134 -20.61 -12.08 1.36
N LEU A 135 -20.10 -11.11 2.14
CA LEU A 135 -20.08 -11.13 3.60
C LEU A 135 -21.49 -11.36 4.18
N SER A 136 -22.50 -10.67 3.65
CA SER A 136 -23.89 -10.85 4.07
C SER A 136 -24.44 -12.25 3.77
N GLN A 137 -23.95 -12.96 2.76
CA GLN A 137 -24.34 -14.35 2.48
C GLN A 137 -23.67 -15.33 3.45
N LEU A 138 -22.37 -15.19 3.71
CA LEU A 138 -21.62 -16.05 4.65
C LEU A 138 -22.26 -16.00 6.04
N LEU A 139 -22.48 -14.78 6.57
CA LEU A 139 -23.17 -14.55 7.84
C LEU A 139 -24.62 -15.10 7.85
N ARG A 140 -25.31 -15.14 6.70
CA ARG A 140 -26.68 -15.68 6.61
C ARG A 140 -26.71 -17.21 6.53
N ILE A 141 -25.66 -17.83 5.98
CA ILE A 141 -25.51 -19.29 5.87
C ILE A 141 -24.99 -19.87 7.20
N GLY A 142 -24.39 -19.04 8.05
CA GLY A 142 -23.80 -19.43 9.33
C GLY A 142 -22.33 -19.84 9.22
N GLU A 143 -21.67 -19.52 8.10
CA GLU A 143 -20.23 -19.63 7.94
C GLU A 143 -19.56 -18.40 8.58
N GLU A 144 -19.72 -18.30 9.90
CA GLU A 144 -19.13 -17.23 10.71
C GLU A 144 -17.60 -17.26 10.61
N GLU A 145 -16.98 -18.46 10.59
CA GLU A 145 -15.54 -18.64 10.37
C GLU A 145 -15.05 -18.04 9.04
N ALA A 146 -15.74 -18.30 7.91
CA ALA A 146 -15.35 -17.73 6.62
C ALA A 146 -15.58 -16.21 6.53
N ALA A 147 -16.63 -15.71 7.20
CA ALA A 147 -16.85 -14.26 7.32
C ALA A 147 -15.78 -13.60 8.21
N GLU A 148 -15.34 -14.27 9.27
CA GLU A 148 -14.25 -13.85 10.14
C GLU A 148 -12.88 -13.97 9.45
N GLU A 149 -12.63 -14.95 8.58
CA GLU A 149 -11.44 -14.99 7.71
C GLU A 149 -11.40 -13.79 6.75
N LEU A 150 -12.51 -13.50 6.05
CA LEU A 150 -12.61 -12.31 5.19
C LEU A 150 -12.42 -11.02 5.97
N PHE A 151 -12.99 -10.90 7.17
CA PHE A 151 -12.77 -9.73 8.01
C PHE A 151 -11.37 -9.70 8.65
N GLY A 152 -10.75 -10.85 8.92
CA GLY A 152 -9.41 -11.00 9.50
C GLY A 152 -8.31 -10.63 8.49
N GLN A 153 -8.46 -11.06 7.23
CA GLN A 153 -7.67 -10.57 6.10
C GLN A 153 -7.68 -9.05 5.96
N PHE A 154 -8.73 -8.37 6.46
CA PHE A 154 -8.72 -6.91 6.59
C PHE A 154 -8.25 -6.42 7.98
N ALA A 155 -8.58 -7.08 9.09
CA ALA A 155 -8.54 -6.47 10.42
C ALA A 155 -7.41 -6.91 11.35
N GLU A 156 -6.89 -8.14 11.22
CA GLU A 156 -5.79 -8.70 12.04
C GLU A 156 -5.35 -10.03 11.37
N SER A 157 -4.12 -10.06 10.83
CA SER A 157 -3.58 -11.13 10.00
C SER A 157 -3.14 -12.36 10.82
N GLU A 158 -3.82 -13.50 10.64
CA GLU A 158 -3.41 -14.79 11.23
C GLU A 158 -3.04 -15.89 10.21
N ASP A 159 -3.02 -15.59 8.90
CA ASP A 159 -2.33 -16.40 7.88
C ASP A 159 -1.36 -15.52 7.06
N PRO A 160 -0.02 -15.63 7.26
CA PRO A 160 0.92 -14.55 6.94
C PRO A 160 1.51 -14.55 5.52
N GLU A 161 1.11 -15.42 4.60
CA GLU A 161 1.86 -15.60 3.33
C GLU A 161 1.69 -14.49 2.28
N SER A 162 0.78 -13.52 2.45
CA SER A 162 0.78 -12.22 1.73
C SER A 162 -0.24 -11.25 2.33
N GLU A 163 0.19 -10.31 3.17
CA GLU A 163 -0.63 -9.13 3.47
C GLU A 163 -0.87 -8.34 2.17
N PRO A 164 -2.07 -7.77 1.94
CA PRO A 164 -2.33 -6.96 0.76
C PRO A 164 -1.66 -5.59 0.85
N LEU A 165 -1.22 -5.07 -0.30
CA LEU A 165 -0.91 -3.64 -0.41
C LEU A 165 -2.22 -2.86 -0.34
N LEU A 166 -2.40 -2.10 0.74
CA LEU A 166 -3.55 -1.24 0.97
C LEU A 166 -3.14 0.21 0.72
N ILE A 167 -3.62 0.81 -0.37
CA ILE A 167 -3.51 2.25 -0.61
C ILE A 167 -4.83 2.90 -0.18
N PRO A 168 -4.85 3.82 0.82
CA PRO A 168 -6.09 4.35 1.37
C PRO A 168 -6.72 5.37 0.41
N ARG A 169 -7.99 5.72 0.66
CA ARG A 169 -8.74 6.67 -0.17
C ARG A 169 -8.08 8.06 -0.18
N ASN A 170 -8.09 8.72 -1.34
CA ASN A 170 -7.48 10.04 -1.54
C ASN A 170 -5.96 10.07 -1.32
N ALA A 171 -5.28 8.95 -1.60
CA ALA A 171 -3.83 8.89 -1.62
C ALA A 171 -3.26 9.50 -2.91
N THR A 172 -2.04 10.01 -2.86
CA THR A 172 -1.23 10.30 -4.06
C THR A 172 0.07 9.52 -3.93
N VAL A 173 0.39 8.66 -4.89
CA VAL A 173 1.54 7.76 -4.84
C VAL A 173 2.36 7.93 -6.10
N SER A 174 3.57 8.48 -5.96
CA SER A 174 4.50 8.75 -7.07
C SER A 174 5.97 8.67 -6.65
N ASP A 175 6.86 8.81 -7.64
CA ASP A 175 8.33 8.79 -7.50
C ASP A 175 8.85 9.91 -6.57
N ASP A 176 8.25 11.10 -6.58
CA ASP A 176 8.50 12.14 -5.58
C ASP A 176 7.90 11.77 -4.22
N ALA A 177 6.68 11.21 -4.18
CA ALA A 177 5.94 11.16 -2.93
C ALA A 177 4.81 10.15 -2.82
N TRP A 178 4.79 9.49 -1.66
CA TRP A 178 3.64 8.76 -1.14
C TRP A 178 2.95 9.65 -0.10
N ARG A 179 1.78 10.20 -0.42
CA ARG A 179 1.05 11.17 0.40
C ARG A 179 -0.29 10.59 0.81
N VAL A 180 -0.47 10.39 2.12
CA VAL A 180 -1.72 9.93 2.72
C VAL A 180 -2.11 10.82 3.91
N SER A 181 -3.40 10.85 4.24
CA SER A 181 -3.90 11.60 5.40
C SER A 181 -3.96 10.79 6.69
N THR A 182 -3.80 9.47 6.56
CA THR A 182 -3.92 8.38 7.54
C THR A 182 -2.55 7.96 8.09
N PRO A 183 -2.48 7.01 9.04
CA PRO A 183 -1.25 6.26 9.32
C PRO A 183 -0.69 5.57 8.08
N ALA A 184 0.60 5.20 8.16
CA ALA A 184 1.29 4.36 7.19
C ALA A 184 2.16 3.30 7.87
N ARG A 185 1.97 2.05 7.48
CA ARG A 185 2.80 0.89 7.79
C ARG A 185 3.59 0.47 6.56
N ILE A 186 4.85 0.15 6.79
CA ILE A 186 5.76 -0.46 5.83
C ILE A 186 6.29 -1.71 6.52
N GLY A 187 6.08 -2.88 5.90
CA GLY A 187 6.55 -4.18 6.37
C GLY A 187 8.05 -4.35 6.29
N ASP A 188 8.53 -5.57 6.23
CA ASP A 188 9.95 -5.93 6.29
C ASP A 188 10.58 -6.10 4.90
N GLY A 189 11.86 -5.75 4.76
CA GLY A 189 12.66 -5.99 3.56
C GLY A 189 12.21 -5.25 2.29
N CYS A 190 11.32 -4.24 2.39
CA CYS A 190 10.81 -3.49 1.25
C CYS A 190 11.89 -2.57 0.64
N ARG A 191 11.76 -2.33 -0.67
CA ARG A 191 12.59 -1.39 -1.43
C ARG A 191 11.71 -0.28 -2.00
N LEU A 192 11.69 0.88 -1.37
CA LEU A 192 10.76 1.96 -1.74
C LEU A 192 11.48 3.18 -2.32
N HIS A 193 10.93 3.74 -3.40
CA HIS A 193 11.34 5.02 -3.96
C HIS A 193 10.29 6.10 -3.65
N GLY A 194 10.77 7.29 -3.30
CA GLY A 194 9.93 8.47 -3.03
C GLY A 194 9.72 8.80 -1.55
N ASN A 195 9.22 10.01 -1.30
CA ASN A 195 9.08 10.58 0.04
C ASN A 195 7.75 10.19 0.69
N VAL A 196 7.77 9.39 1.76
CA VAL A 196 6.56 8.98 2.49
C VAL A 196 6.08 10.10 3.42
N ARG A 197 4.80 10.47 3.30
CA ARG A 197 4.15 11.55 4.05
C ARG A 197 2.79 11.09 4.58
N ALA A 198 2.68 10.93 5.89
CA ALA A 198 1.52 10.34 6.56
C ALA A 198 1.13 11.07 7.86
N GLU A 199 0.14 10.55 8.58
CA GLU A 199 -0.20 10.96 9.94
C GLU A 199 0.89 10.52 10.93
N SER A 200 1.10 9.21 11.03
CA SER A 200 2.22 8.51 11.66
C SER A 200 2.86 7.54 10.65
N ILE A 201 4.10 7.11 10.89
CA ILE A 201 4.79 6.12 10.05
C ILE A 201 5.39 5.01 10.92
N VAL A 202 5.13 3.76 10.59
CA VAL A 202 5.82 2.58 11.14
C VAL A 202 6.55 1.89 10.00
N VAL A 203 7.85 1.71 10.13
CA VAL A 203 8.70 0.97 9.19
C VAL A 203 9.26 -0.25 9.90
N GLY A 204 9.12 -1.42 9.27
CA GLY A 204 9.66 -2.70 9.75
C GLY A 204 11.18 -2.81 9.63
N GLU A 205 11.66 -4.04 9.61
CA GLU A 205 13.08 -4.41 9.61
C GLU A 205 13.68 -4.52 8.20
N ASP A 206 15.00 -4.36 8.08
CA ASP A 206 15.80 -4.55 6.86
C ASP A 206 15.36 -3.78 5.59
N ASN A 207 14.54 -2.73 5.74
CA ASN A 207 14.03 -1.94 4.63
C ASN A 207 15.09 -1.05 3.97
N ASN A 208 14.84 -0.64 2.73
CA ASN A 208 15.69 0.31 2.01
C ASN A 208 14.86 1.39 1.29
N ILE A 209 14.77 2.57 1.91
CA ILE A 209 13.88 3.67 1.49
C ILE A 209 14.70 4.80 0.85
N PHE A 210 14.52 4.97 -0.46
CA PHE A 210 15.12 5.98 -1.32
C PHE A 210 14.29 7.27 -1.31
N GLY A 211 14.13 7.84 -0.10
CA GLY A 211 13.36 9.05 0.13
C GLY A 211 13.39 9.49 1.59
N SER A 212 12.71 10.59 1.87
CA SER A 212 12.55 11.14 3.22
C SER A 212 11.22 10.69 3.84
N LEU A 213 11.22 10.43 5.14
CA LEU A 213 10.02 10.11 5.92
C LEU A 213 9.49 11.37 6.61
N ARG A 214 8.18 11.62 6.51
CA ARG A 214 7.55 12.77 7.17
C ARG A 214 6.18 12.47 7.77
N ALA A 215 6.10 12.43 9.10
CA ALA A 215 4.85 12.28 9.83
C ALA A 215 4.37 13.63 10.42
N ARG A 216 3.11 13.66 10.85
CA ARG A 216 2.57 14.70 11.75
C ARG A 216 2.88 14.34 13.20
N GLU A 217 2.63 13.08 13.52
CA GLU A 217 2.84 12.39 14.79
C GLU A 217 4.14 11.59 14.72
N ASP A 218 4.14 10.35 15.21
CA ASP A 218 5.36 9.57 15.46
C ASP A 218 5.89 8.86 14.21
N ILE A 219 7.20 8.57 14.22
CA ILE A 219 7.88 7.69 13.25
C ILE A 219 8.65 6.61 14.01
N LEU A 220 8.33 5.35 13.73
CA LEU A 220 9.08 4.19 14.22
C LEU A 220 9.87 3.58 13.05
N ILE A 221 11.17 3.32 13.27
CA ILE A 221 12.06 2.70 12.27
C ILE A 221 12.65 1.42 12.87
N GLY A 222 12.27 0.27 12.33
CA GLY A 222 12.73 -1.05 12.72
C GLY A 222 14.20 -1.33 12.38
N SER A 223 14.69 -2.44 12.92
CA SER A 223 16.11 -2.83 12.94
C SER A 223 16.69 -2.99 11.53
N GLY A 224 17.98 -2.68 11.33
CA GLY A 224 18.67 -2.86 10.04
C GLY A 224 18.22 -1.96 8.87
N THR A 225 17.06 -1.30 8.99
CA THR A 225 16.46 -0.42 7.97
C THR A 225 17.35 0.77 7.62
N ARG A 226 17.42 1.10 6.32
CA ARG A 226 18.17 2.24 5.78
C ARG A 226 17.24 3.28 5.17
N ILE A 227 17.28 4.49 5.72
CA ILE A 227 16.59 5.67 5.18
C ILE A 227 17.62 6.57 4.49
N HIS A 228 17.47 6.77 3.18
CA HIS A 228 18.41 7.58 2.39
C HIS A 228 18.16 9.09 2.48
N GLY A 229 16.96 9.52 2.86
CA GLY A 229 16.59 10.92 3.05
C GLY A 229 16.51 11.36 4.52
N ASP A 230 15.81 12.46 4.75
CA ASP A 230 15.57 13.05 6.07
C ASP A 230 14.41 12.33 6.80
N VAL A 231 14.41 12.36 8.13
CA VAL A 231 13.29 11.89 8.96
C VAL A 231 12.74 13.08 9.75
N THR A 232 11.47 13.44 9.53
CA THR A 232 10.88 14.64 10.16
C THR A 232 9.48 14.41 10.73
N THR A 233 9.31 14.69 12.01
CA THR A 233 7.99 14.87 12.66
C THR A 233 7.76 16.36 12.97
N ARG A 234 6.52 16.74 13.29
CA ARG A 234 6.26 18.10 13.83
C ARG A 234 6.43 18.14 15.34
N ASN A 235 5.68 17.28 16.03
CA ASN A 235 5.63 17.21 17.49
C ASN A 235 5.75 15.77 18.02
N GLY A 236 5.80 14.77 17.14
CA GLY A 236 5.87 13.36 17.52
C GLY A 236 7.28 12.87 17.80
N THR A 237 7.37 11.68 18.37
CA THR A 237 8.61 10.95 18.65
C THR A 237 9.16 10.32 17.37
N VAL A 238 10.48 10.37 17.19
CA VAL A 238 11.18 9.50 16.24
C VAL A 238 11.89 8.42 17.06
N ALA A 239 11.55 7.15 16.85
CA ALA A 239 12.24 6.02 17.45
C ALA A 239 13.01 5.24 16.37
N ILE A 240 14.30 5.00 16.61
CA ILE A 240 15.20 4.30 15.68
C ILE A 240 15.83 3.10 16.41
N ALA A 241 15.52 1.89 15.91
CA ALA A 241 15.97 0.61 16.48
C ALA A 241 17.45 0.28 16.20
N ASP A 242 17.97 -0.78 16.82
CA ASP A 242 19.37 -1.23 16.67
C ASP A 242 19.74 -1.50 15.19
N ASP A 243 20.99 -1.22 14.82
CA ASP A 243 21.56 -1.33 13.47
C ASP A 243 20.84 -0.55 12.34
N ALA A 244 19.74 0.16 12.60
CA ALA A 244 19.06 1.00 11.62
C ALA A 244 19.86 2.29 11.35
N ARG A 245 19.78 2.81 10.11
CA ARG A 245 20.58 3.96 9.67
C ARG A 245 19.81 5.00 8.87
N VAL A 246 19.87 6.25 9.31
CA VAL A 246 19.37 7.43 8.60
C VAL A 246 20.54 8.21 8.02
N LEU A 247 20.54 8.41 6.70
CA LEU A 247 21.61 9.14 6.00
C LEU A 247 21.39 10.67 5.98
N GLY A 248 20.14 11.13 6.11
CA GLY A 248 19.77 12.55 6.18
C GLY A 248 19.74 13.14 7.59
N ASP A 249 19.14 14.33 7.70
CA ASP A 249 18.86 15.01 8.98
C ASP A 249 17.65 14.37 9.69
N VAL A 250 17.67 14.34 11.03
CA VAL A 250 16.53 13.93 11.88
C VAL A 250 16.00 15.15 12.62
N SER A 251 14.71 15.45 12.50
CA SER A 251 14.07 16.61 13.15
C SER A 251 12.74 16.23 13.78
N CYS A 252 12.58 16.36 15.09
CA CYS A 252 11.43 15.81 15.80
C CYS A 252 11.01 16.57 17.08
N GLY A 253 9.88 16.12 17.66
CA GLY A 253 9.49 16.44 19.03
C GLY A 253 10.52 15.86 19.99
N ASP A 254 10.36 14.57 20.28
CA ASP A 254 11.26 13.74 21.08
C ASP A 254 12.03 12.74 20.18
N LEU A 255 13.20 12.28 20.63
CA LEU A 255 14.06 11.34 19.88
C LEU A 255 14.47 10.15 20.76
N GLU A 256 14.16 8.94 20.32
CA GLU A 256 14.58 7.69 20.95
C GLU A 256 15.54 6.95 20.01
N LEU A 257 16.73 6.61 20.51
CA LEU A 257 17.77 5.89 19.77
C LEU A 257 18.18 4.64 20.54
N GLU A 258 18.18 3.48 19.87
CA GLU A 258 18.83 2.27 20.38
C GLU A 258 20.34 2.28 20.09
N SER A 259 21.09 1.37 20.72
CA SER A 259 22.55 1.47 20.83
C SER A 259 23.34 1.47 19.50
N GLY A 260 22.84 0.76 18.48
CA GLY A 260 23.42 0.66 17.14
C GLY A 260 22.79 1.62 16.12
N ALA A 261 21.73 2.34 16.49
CA ALA A 261 21.06 3.31 15.63
C ALA A 261 22.05 4.39 15.17
N THR A 262 22.17 4.59 13.86
CA THR A 262 23.14 5.54 13.26
C THR A 262 22.43 6.64 12.49
N VAL A 263 22.79 7.90 12.78
CA VAL A 263 22.36 9.07 11.99
C VAL A 263 23.61 9.76 11.44
N ASP A 264 23.73 9.82 10.11
CA ASP A 264 24.88 10.46 9.44
C ASP A 264 24.73 12.00 9.39
N GLY A 265 23.49 12.50 9.36
CA GLY A 265 23.17 13.92 9.33
C GLY A 265 23.03 14.58 10.71
N SER A 266 22.33 15.71 10.74
CA SER A 266 22.09 16.49 11.96
C SER A 266 20.87 15.98 12.72
N MET A 267 21.01 15.69 14.01
CA MET A 267 19.89 15.39 14.91
C MET A 267 19.39 16.67 15.60
N ARG A 268 18.08 16.94 15.54
CA ARG A 268 17.41 18.08 16.18
C ARG A 268 16.09 17.64 16.83
N ALA A 269 16.14 17.31 18.12
CA ALA A 269 14.95 17.20 18.96
C ALA A 269 14.63 18.54 19.62
N SER A 270 13.35 18.81 19.82
CA SER A 270 12.86 20.01 20.55
C SER A 270 12.52 19.73 22.01
N GLY A 271 12.26 18.46 22.33
CA GLY A 271 12.00 17.93 23.67
C GLY A 271 13.18 17.08 24.17
N GLN A 272 12.90 15.83 24.51
CA GLN A 272 13.84 14.88 25.09
C GLN A 272 14.60 14.10 24.01
N VAL A 273 15.80 13.65 24.39
CA VAL A 273 16.60 12.69 23.62
C VAL A 273 16.97 11.56 24.57
N GLU A 274 16.48 10.35 24.29
CA GLU A 274 16.77 9.14 25.05
C GLU A 274 17.65 8.20 24.22
N LEU A 275 18.74 7.73 24.84
CA LEU A 275 19.59 6.69 24.27
C LEU A 275 19.38 5.41 25.10
N LYS A 276 18.71 4.43 24.50
CA LYS A 276 18.49 3.11 25.09
C LYS A 276 19.74 2.28 24.85
N GLN A 277 20.53 2.07 25.91
CA GLN A 277 21.68 1.17 25.87
C GLN A 277 21.20 -0.27 26.03
N ASP A 278 21.52 -1.13 25.06
CA ASP A 278 21.29 -2.55 25.22
C ASP A 278 22.31 -3.16 26.20
N VAL A 279 21.83 -3.44 27.42
CA VAL A 279 22.64 -3.98 28.53
C VAL A 279 23.00 -5.47 28.31
N SER A 280 22.55 -6.07 27.19
CA SER A 280 22.82 -7.47 26.86
C SER A 280 24.25 -7.74 26.36
N ARG A 281 24.93 -6.75 25.76
CA ARG A 281 26.26 -6.91 25.12
C ARG A 281 27.48 -6.83 26.06
N GLU A 282 27.30 -6.73 27.39
CA GLU A 282 28.40 -6.74 28.39
C GLU A 282 28.69 -8.12 29.03
N GLN A 283 28.14 -9.23 28.50
CA GLN A 283 28.35 -10.58 29.06
C GLN A 283 28.71 -11.67 28.02
N GLU A 284 29.75 -11.43 27.21
CA GLU A 284 30.56 -12.49 26.56
C GLU A 284 32.07 -12.28 26.76
#